data_AF-A0A224XIY7-F1
#
_entry.id   AF-A0A224XIY7-F1
#
_cell.length_a   1.000
_cell.length_b   1.000
_cell.length_c   1.000
_cell.angle_alpha   90.00
_cell.angle_beta   90.00
_cell.angle_gamma   90.00
#
_symmetry.space_group_name_H-M   'P 1'
#
loop_
_entity.id
_entity.type
_entity.pdbx_description
1 polymer ?
#
loop_
_entity_poly.entity_id
_entity_poly.type
_entity_poly.pdbx_seq_one_letter_code
_entity_poly.pdbx_strand_id
1 'polypeptide(L)'
;MIYMEPSSLGWECLLLSWLATLPPTLASQLQIIEQLFTRFCPALLFFLRRCNVREIFPGADSNVIRCLINLFDCFLDDYYQSKLMEGITELDCRAQVEGIFFFSCIWAMGASLDPEGREKFSILFQALLKKEFPINVQNMFRLPDSLTQPPKKPYIFLPPSQDTVFDYRFIKEGKGKWKLWSDDLASAPPIPRDIPVNQIIVTTVETIRNMALMQLLVLHNKHVLFVGPTGTGKSVYVVNF
;
A
#
# COMPACT_ATOMS: atom_id res chain seq x y z
N MET A 1 -25.74 -21.49 20.23
CA MET A 1 -24.63 -20.88 19.46
C MET A 1 -25.02 -19.45 19.14
N ILE A 2 -24.14 -18.48 19.35
CA ILE A 2 -24.37 -17.09 18.98
C ILE A 2 -23.74 -16.88 17.60
N TYR A 3 -24.56 -16.61 16.59
CA TYR A 3 -24.10 -16.25 15.25
C TYR A 3 -23.96 -14.73 15.19
N MET A 4 -22.76 -14.25 14.89
CA MET A 4 -22.49 -12.82 14.71
C MET A 4 -22.24 -12.57 13.23
N GLU A 5 -22.90 -11.55 12.67
CA GLU A 5 -22.72 -11.18 11.27
C GLU A 5 -21.39 -10.42 11.09
N PRO A 6 -20.49 -10.82 10.17
CA PRO A 6 -19.19 -10.17 9.99
C PRO A 6 -19.28 -8.68 9.63
N SER A 7 -20.37 -8.26 9.00
CA SER A 7 -20.69 -6.86 8.67
C SER A 7 -20.92 -5.99 9.91
N SER A 8 -21.31 -6.59 11.04
CA SER A 8 -21.65 -5.87 12.27
C SER A 8 -20.44 -5.39 13.08
N LEU A 9 -19.28 -6.03 12.92
CA LEU A 9 -18.06 -5.65 13.64
C LEU A 9 -17.31 -4.49 12.96
N GLY A 10 -17.42 -4.39 11.63
CA GLY A 10 -16.68 -3.40 10.85
C GLY A 10 -15.17 -3.65 10.80
N TRP A 11 -14.47 -2.88 9.98
CA TRP A 11 -13.00 -2.92 9.89
C TRP A 11 -12.36 -1.93 10.88
N GLU A 12 -13.14 -0.98 11.39
CA GLU A 12 -12.74 0.06 12.32
C GLU A 12 -12.22 -0.52 13.64
N CYS A 13 -12.85 -1.60 14.14
CA CYS A 13 -12.37 -2.31 15.33
C CYS A 13 -10.95 -2.87 15.16
N LEU A 14 -10.60 -3.34 13.95
CA LEU A 14 -9.26 -3.83 13.65
C LEU A 14 -8.23 -2.69 13.67
N LEU A 15 -8.60 -1.53 13.11
CA LEU A 15 -7.77 -0.34 13.15
C LEU A 15 -7.53 0.11 14.59
N LEU A 16 -8.59 0.27 15.39
CA LEU A 16 -8.48 0.74 16.77
C LEU A 16 -7.65 -0.23 17.63
N SER A 17 -7.85 -1.53 17.47
CA SER A 17 -7.05 -2.54 18.16
C SER A 17 -5.59 -2.47 17.77
N TRP A 18 -5.26 -2.23 16.50
CA TRP A 18 -3.89 -2.13 16.04
C TRP A 18 -3.22 -0.82 16.49
N LEU A 19 -3.93 0.32 16.43
CA LEU A 19 -3.42 1.60 16.93
C LEU A 19 -3.01 1.51 18.41
N ALA A 20 -3.73 0.73 19.22
CA ALA A 20 -3.38 0.48 20.62
C ALA A 20 -2.10 -0.35 20.81
N THR A 21 -1.61 -1.03 19.78
CA THR A 21 -0.36 -1.83 19.82
C THR A 21 0.87 -1.06 19.35
N LEU A 22 0.70 0.14 18.79
CA LEU A 22 1.80 0.93 18.24
C LEU A 22 2.77 1.44 19.31
N PRO A 23 4.07 1.61 18.98
CA PRO A 23 5.07 2.04 19.93
C PRO A 23 4.83 3.50 20.39
N PRO A 24 5.25 3.86 21.62
CA PRO A 24 5.04 5.20 22.18
C PRO A 24 5.74 6.31 21.39
N THR A 25 6.75 5.96 20.59
CA THR A 25 7.45 6.87 19.67
C THR A 25 6.51 7.47 18.60
N LEU A 26 5.41 6.77 18.27
CA LEU A 26 4.39 7.22 17.33
C LEU A 26 3.18 7.88 18.00
N ALA A 27 3.20 8.08 19.33
CA ALA A 27 2.06 8.62 20.07
C ALA A 27 1.55 9.97 19.50
N SER A 28 2.46 10.85 19.06
CA SER A 28 2.10 12.13 18.43
C SER A 28 1.47 11.98 17.05
N GLN A 29 1.70 10.84 16.37
CA GLN A 29 1.23 10.58 15.01
C GLN A 29 -0.04 9.72 14.97
N LEU A 30 -0.48 9.11 16.07
CA LEU A 30 -1.67 8.23 16.11
C LEU A 30 -2.91 8.87 15.49
N GLN A 31 -3.16 10.15 15.82
CA GLN A 31 -4.31 10.88 15.28
C GLN A 31 -4.21 11.07 13.76
N ILE A 32 -3.00 11.23 13.23
CA ILE A 32 -2.76 11.36 11.79
C ILE A 32 -2.95 10.01 11.10
N ILE A 33 -2.45 8.92 11.70
CA ILE A 33 -2.65 7.55 11.18
C ILE A 33 -4.16 7.26 11.10
N GLU A 34 -4.91 7.47 12.18
CA GLU A 34 -6.36 7.27 12.17
C GLU A 34 -7.07 8.10 11.09
N GLN A 35 -6.67 9.36 10.90
CA GLN A 35 -7.21 10.24 9.86
C GLN A 35 -6.89 9.76 8.43
N LEU A 36 -5.71 9.17 8.21
CA LEU A 36 -5.35 8.58 6.93
C LEU A 36 -6.25 7.38 6.62
N PHE A 37 -6.40 6.46 7.57
CA PHE A 37 -7.25 5.28 7.38
C PHE A 37 -8.73 5.68 7.17
N THR A 38 -9.27 6.55 8.01
CA THR A 38 -10.69 6.99 7.92
C THR A 38 -11.00 7.79 6.67
N ARG A 39 -10.01 8.47 6.08
CA ARG A 39 -10.17 9.17 4.79
C ARG A 39 -10.11 8.22 3.60
N PHE A 40 -9.07 7.39 3.52
CA PHE A 40 -8.79 6.60 2.31
C PHE A 40 -9.58 5.30 2.29
N CYS A 41 -9.68 4.58 3.41
CA CYS A 41 -10.26 3.24 3.41
C CYS A 41 -11.73 3.22 2.99
N PRO A 42 -12.63 4.08 3.51
CA PRO A 42 -14.01 4.11 3.06
C PRO A 42 -14.18 4.42 1.56
N ALA A 43 -13.42 5.39 1.04
CA ALA A 43 -13.49 5.78 -0.37
C ALA A 43 -12.99 4.66 -1.31
N LEU A 44 -11.87 4.02 -0.94
CA LEU A 44 -11.29 2.95 -1.73
C LEU A 44 -12.09 1.64 -1.61
N LEU A 45 -12.63 1.31 -0.43
CA LEU A 45 -13.54 0.17 -0.29
C LEU A 45 -14.83 0.40 -1.06
N PHE A 46 -15.40 1.62 -1.05
CA PHE A 46 -16.53 1.96 -1.90
C PHE A 46 -16.20 1.73 -3.37
N PHE A 47 -15.03 2.18 -3.82
CA PHE A 47 -14.56 1.96 -5.18
C PHE A 47 -14.47 0.47 -5.53
N LEU A 48 -13.84 -0.34 -4.68
CA LEU A 48 -13.72 -1.79 -4.87
C LEU A 48 -15.08 -2.48 -4.98
N ARG A 49 -16.07 -2.07 -4.17
CA ARG A 49 -17.37 -2.75 -4.09
C ARG A 49 -18.45 -2.20 -5.00
N ARG A 50 -18.38 -0.93 -5.40
CA ARG A 50 -19.49 -0.20 -6.06
C ARG A 50 -19.15 0.36 -7.43
N CYS A 51 -17.87 0.45 -7.80
CA CYS A 51 -17.46 1.02 -9.09
C CYS A 51 -17.18 -0.02 -10.19
N ASN A 52 -17.67 -1.26 -10.02
CA ASN A 52 -17.56 -2.34 -11.01
C ASN A 52 -16.11 -2.61 -11.48
N VAL A 53 -15.19 -2.67 -10.52
CA VAL A 53 -13.79 -3.06 -10.77
C VAL A 53 -13.62 -4.56 -10.63
N ARG A 54 -12.66 -5.11 -11.39
CA ARG A 54 -12.38 -6.55 -11.37
C ARG A 54 -11.19 -6.84 -10.46
N GLU A 55 -11.49 -7.45 -9.32
CA GLU A 55 -10.48 -8.05 -8.46
C GLU A 55 -10.15 -9.47 -8.94
N ILE A 56 -8.86 -9.77 -9.11
CA ILE A 56 -8.34 -11.10 -9.42
C ILE A 56 -8.70 -12.08 -8.29
N PHE A 57 -8.67 -11.59 -7.05
CA PHE A 57 -9.10 -12.31 -5.87
C PHE A 57 -9.91 -11.38 -4.95
N PRO A 58 -11.25 -11.48 -4.95
CA PRO A 58 -12.10 -10.68 -4.07
C PRO A 58 -11.92 -11.10 -2.60
N GLY A 59 -11.45 -10.18 -1.76
CA GLY A 59 -11.33 -10.39 -0.31
C GLY A 59 -12.39 -9.62 0.47
N ALA A 60 -12.75 -10.08 1.67
CA ALA A 60 -13.57 -9.29 2.59
C ALA A 60 -12.86 -7.99 3.01
N ASP A 61 -13.62 -6.92 3.29
CA ASP A 61 -13.06 -5.60 3.63
C ASP A 61 -12.08 -5.67 4.81
N SER A 62 -12.41 -6.44 5.85
CA SER A 62 -11.54 -6.67 6.99
C SER A 62 -10.19 -7.29 6.61
N ASN A 63 -10.14 -8.17 5.60
CA ASN A 63 -8.90 -8.79 5.12
C ASN A 63 -8.06 -7.81 4.32
N VAL A 64 -8.70 -6.95 3.52
CA VAL A 64 -8.02 -5.88 2.78
C VAL A 64 -7.38 -4.89 3.74
N ILE A 65 -8.11 -4.49 4.79
CA ILE A 65 -7.58 -3.61 5.84
C ILE A 65 -6.48 -4.30 6.65
N ARG A 66 -6.62 -5.60 6.93
CA ARG A 66 -5.55 -6.37 7.58
C ARG A 66 -4.28 -6.43 6.72
N CYS A 67 -4.42 -6.55 5.41
CA CYS A 67 -3.30 -6.50 4.46
C CYS A 67 -2.60 -5.13 4.50
N LEU A 68 -3.38 -4.04 4.51
CA LEU A 68 -2.88 -2.67 4.67
C LEU A 68 -2.10 -2.51 5.98
N ILE A 69 -2.68 -2.93 7.11
CA ILE A 69 -2.01 -2.88 8.42
C ILE A 69 -0.71 -3.68 8.41
N ASN A 70 -0.71 -4.89 7.85
CA ASN A 70 0.49 -5.73 7.79
C ASN A 70 1.60 -5.11 6.95
N LEU A 71 1.27 -4.50 5.80
CA LEU A 71 2.26 -3.79 4.98
C LEU A 71 2.80 -2.56 5.70
N PHE A 72 1.93 -1.81 6.37
CA PHE A 72 2.31 -0.64 7.14
C PHE A 72 3.27 -1.02 8.27
N ASP A 73 2.96 -2.08 9.02
CA ASP A 73 3.80 -2.63 10.10
C ASP A 73 5.23 -2.93 9.64
N CYS A 74 5.42 -3.41 8.40
CA CYS A 74 6.74 -3.76 7.87
C CYS A 74 7.67 -2.54 7.71
N PHE A 75 7.17 -1.32 7.85
CA PHE A 75 8.01 -0.11 7.84
C PHE A 75 8.23 0.44 9.25
N LEU A 76 7.69 -0.21 10.29
CA LEU A 76 7.67 0.34 11.64
C LEU A 76 8.84 -0.09 12.53
N ASP A 77 9.66 -1.03 12.10
CA ASP A 77 10.78 -1.60 12.88
C ASP A 77 11.65 -0.54 13.56
N ASP A 78 12.03 0.53 12.84
CA ASP A 78 12.85 1.60 13.41
C ASP A 78 12.16 2.36 14.54
N TYR A 79 10.83 2.50 14.51
CA TYR A 79 10.09 3.22 15.56
C TYR A 79 9.98 2.41 16.85
N TYR A 80 10.15 1.08 16.80
CA TYR A 80 10.31 0.27 18.00
C TYR A 80 11.68 0.46 18.65
N GLN A 81 12.67 0.95 17.90
CA GLN A 81 14.04 1.16 18.37
C GLN A 81 14.30 2.64 18.65
N SER A 82 14.14 3.05 19.92
CA SER A 82 14.28 4.47 20.33
C SER A 82 15.56 5.17 19.86
N LYS A 83 16.67 4.44 19.69
CA LYS A 83 17.97 5.00 19.25
C LYS A 83 17.95 5.46 17.79
N LEU A 84 17.20 4.79 16.92
CA LEU A 84 17.11 5.15 15.50
C LEU A 84 16.22 6.38 15.27
N MET A 85 15.42 6.73 16.27
CA MET A 85 14.58 7.92 16.26
C MET A 85 15.29 9.19 16.74
N GLU A 86 16.47 9.06 17.35
CA GLU A 86 17.27 10.19 17.82
C GLU A 86 17.77 11.01 16.61
N GLY A 87 17.07 12.12 16.31
CA GLY A 87 17.40 13.04 15.23
C GLY A 87 16.31 13.21 14.16
N ILE A 88 15.24 12.40 14.19
CA ILE A 88 14.09 12.58 13.29
C ILE A 88 13.16 13.63 13.88
N THR A 89 12.91 14.71 13.13
CA THR A 89 11.97 15.74 13.56
C THR A 89 10.53 15.23 13.49
N GLU A 90 9.62 15.83 14.28
CA GLU A 90 8.20 15.47 14.24
C GLU A 90 7.59 15.63 12.82
N LEU A 91 8.07 16.63 12.07
CA LEU A 91 7.66 16.86 10.68
C LEU A 91 8.11 15.73 9.76
N ASP A 92 9.33 15.23 9.95
CA ASP A 92 9.88 14.14 9.12
C ASP A 92 9.22 12.81 9.49
N CYS A 93 8.93 12.57 10.77
CA CYS A 93 8.15 11.43 11.24
C CYS A 93 6.75 11.42 10.62
N ARG A 94 6.08 12.58 10.60
CA ARG A 94 4.78 12.74 9.92
C ARG A 94 4.89 12.42 8.43
N ALA A 95 5.90 12.95 7.74
CA ALA A 95 6.10 12.71 6.31
C ALA A 95 6.36 11.22 6.01
N GLN A 96 7.16 10.54 6.84
CA GLN A 96 7.40 9.11 6.75
C GLN A 96 6.10 8.32 6.94
N VAL A 97 5.32 8.61 7.98
CA VAL A 97 4.04 7.94 8.27
C VAL A 97 3.04 8.10 7.13
N GLU A 98 2.91 9.32 6.58
CA GLU A 98 2.06 9.58 5.40
C GLU A 98 2.53 8.74 4.20
N GLY A 99 3.83 8.73 3.90
CA GLY A 99 4.39 7.96 2.79
C GLY A 99 4.25 6.44 2.94
N ILE A 100 4.50 5.90 4.15
CA ILE A 100 4.30 4.49 4.48
C ILE A 100 2.83 4.11 4.28
N PHE A 101 1.90 4.95 4.75
CA PHE A 101 0.48 4.72 4.55
C PHE A 101 0.13 4.67 3.07
N PHE A 102 0.58 5.64 2.28
CA PHE A 102 0.25 5.68 0.86
C PHE A 102 0.74 4.44 0.13
N PHE A 103 2.01 4.07 0.32
CA PHE A 103 2.59 2.89 -0.29
C PHE A 103 1.85 1.61 0.12
N SER A 104 1.62 1.44 1.42
CA SER A 104 0.91 0.27 1.95
C SER A 104 -0.52 0.19 1.42
N CYS A 105 -1.21 1.32 1.29
CA CYS A 105 -2.59 1.39 0.81
C CYS A 105 -2.70 1.05 -0.68
N ILE A 106 -1.80 1.59 -1.50
CA ILE A 106 -1.72 1.30 -2.94
C ILE A 106 -1.56 -0.22 -3.15
N TRP A 107 -0.64 -0.85 -2.44
CA TRP A 107 -0.35 -2.28 -2.63
C TRP A 107 -1.34 -3.21 -1.92
N ALA A 108 -1.97 -2.79 -0.82
CA ALA A 108 -2.98 -3.61 -0.16
C ALA A 108 -4.31 -3.65 -0.92
N MET A 109 -4.74 -2.52 -1.48
CA MET A 109 -6.06 -2.38 -2.12
C MET A 109 -6.00 -2.43 -3.65
N GLY A 110 -4.88 -2.02 -4.24
CA GLY A 110 -4.71 -1.94 -5.69
C GLY A 110 -4.02 -3.15 -6.33
N ALA A 111 -3.27 -3.95 -5.56
CA ALA A 111 -2.51 -5.08 -6.14
C ALA A 111 -3.40 -6.17 -6.73
N SER A 112 -4.58 -6.40 -6.14
CA SER A 112 -5.54 -7.41 -6.60
C SER A 112 -6.34 -6.98 -7.83
N LEU A 113 -6.25 -5.72 -8.27
CA LEU A 113 -6.97 -5.21 -9.42
C LEU A 113 -6.31 -5.61 -10.74
N ASP A 114 -7.14 -5.78 -11.76
CA ASP A 114 -6.72 -5.88 -13.15
C ASP A 114 -6.14 -4.54 -13.68
N PRO A 115 -5.48 -4.52 -14.85
CA PRO A 115 -4.83 -3.30 -15.35
C PRO A 115 -5.76 -2.10 -15.48
N GLU A 116 -6.99 -2.30 -16.00
CA GLU A 116 -7.99 -1.23 -16.11
C GLU A 116 -8.44 -0.72 -14.73
N GLY A 117 -8.63 -1.63 -13.77
CA GLY A 117 -8.93 -1.29 -12.38
C GLY A 117 -7.80 -0.49 -11.73
N ARG A 118 -6.53 -0.83 -11.98
CA ARG A 118 -5.36 -0.12 -11.47
C ARG A 118 -5.28 1.32 -12.00
N GLU A 119 -5.58 1.56 -13.27
CA GLU A 119 -5.64 2.92 -13.82
C GLU A 119 -6.70 3.78 -13.11
N LYS A 120 -7.91 3.25 -12.98
CA LYS A 120 -9.01 3.92 -12.25
C LYS A 120 -8.69 4.15 -10.78
N PHE A 121 -8.08 3.15 -10.13
CA PHE A 121 -7.59 3.26 -8.75
C PHE A 121 -6.57 4.38 -8.62
N SER A 122 -5.61 4.47 -9.55
CA SER A 122 -4.60 5.53 -9.56
C SER A 122 -5.23 6.91 -9.64
N ILE A 123 -6.23 7.10 -10.51
CA ILE A 123 -6.97 8.37 -10.63
C ILE A 123 -7.65 8.73 -9.31
N LEU A 124 -8.36 7.78 -8.70
CA LEU A 124 -9.03 8.00 -7.41
C LEU A 124 -8.03 8.29 -6.28
N PHE A 125 -6.95 7.53 -6.20
CA PHE A 125 -5.92 7.69 -5.19
C PHE A 125 -5.24 9.06 -5.29
N GLN A 126 -4.87 9.48 -6.50
CA GLN A 126 -4.32 10.82 -6.75
C GLN A 126 -5.33 11.93 -6.42
N ALA A 127 -6.62 11.71 -6.65
CA ALA A 127 -7.67 12.64 -6.25
C ALA A 127 -7.78 12.78 -4.72
N LEU A 128 -7.65 11.67 -3.96
CA LEU A 128 -7.66 11.68 -2.50
C LEU A 128 -6.47 12.42 -1.88
N LEU A 129 -5.33 12.47 -2.58
CA LEU A 129 -4.13 13.21 -2.15
C LEU A 129 -4.26 14.72 -2.30
N LYS A 130 -5.19 15.21 -3.14
CA LYS A 130 -5.39 16.65 -3.36
C LYS A 130 -6.08 17.29 -2.16
N LYS A 131 -5.76 18.57 -1.93
CA LYS A 131 -6.41 19.39 -0.88
C LYS A 131 -7.92 19.49 -1.10
N GLU A 132 -8.32 19.70 -2.34
CA GLU A 132 -9.73 19.73 -2.75
C GLU A 132 -9.99 18.55 -3.67
N PHE A 133 -11.03 17.79 -3.36
CA PHE A 133 -11.36 16.60 -4.13
C PHE A 133 -11.95 17.02 -5.49
N PRO A 134 -11.39 16.58 -6.63
CA PRO A 134 -11.89 16.96 -7.94
C PRO A 134 -13.32 16.46 -8.20
N ILE A 135 -14.24 17.38 -8.48
CA ILE A 135 -15.66 17.08 -8.78
C ILE A 135 -15.80 16.10 -9.95
N ASN A 136 -14.94 16.21 -10.96
CA ASN A 136 -14.95 15.29 -12.11
C ASN A 136 -14.71 13.83 -11.69
N VAL A 137 -13.80 13.60 -10.74
CA VAL A 137 -13.50 12.26 -10.22
C VAL A 137 -14.61 11.77 -9.31
N GLN A 138 -15.21 12.67 -8.53
CA GLN A 138 -16.37 12.35 -7.69
C GLN A 138 -17.55 11.85 -8.53
N ASN A 139 -17.85 12.56 -9.61
CA ASN A 139 -18.92 12.20 -10.54
C ASN A 139 -18.61 10.91 -11.31
N MET A 140 -17.34 10.73 -11.71
CA MET A 140 -16.88 9.53 -12.42
C MET A 140 -17.13 8.25 -11.61
N PHE A 141 -16.81 8.28 -10.31
CA PHE A 141 -16.97 7.12 -9.42
C PHE A 141 -18.25 7.15 -8.59
N ARG A 142 -19.08 8.19 -8.74
CA ARG A 142 -20.32 8.41 -7.97
C ARG A 142 -20.11 8.31 -6.45
N LEU A 143 -19.03 8.91 -5.99
CA LEU A 143 -18.65 8.90 -4.58
C LEU A 143 -19.58 9.81 -3.75
N PRO A 144 -20.11 9.33 -2.61
CA PRO A 144 -20.84 10.18 -1.67
C PRO A 144 -20.00 11.35 -1.16
N ASP A 145 -20.63 12.50 -0.92
CA ASP A 145 -19.95 13.70 -0.38
C ASP A 145 -19.26 13.46 0.96
N SER A 146 -19.78 12.52 1.76
CA SER A 146 -19.17 12.12 3.03
C SER A 146 -17.76 11.53 2.85
N LEU A 147 -17.45 10.96 1.68
CA LEU A 147 -16.17 10.32 1.37
C LEU A 147 -15.18 11.23 0.64
N THR A 148 -15.61 12.42 0.23
CA THR A 148 -14.80 13.37 -0.57
C THR A 148 -14.36 14.61 0.22
N GLN A 149 -14.49 14.57 1.55
CA GLN A 149 -14.09 15.66 2.43
C GLN A 149 -12.61 16.02 2.27
N PRO A 150 -12.21 17.30 2.36
CA PRO A 150 -10.81 17.72 2.23
C PRO A 150 -9.96 17.27 3.44
N PRO A 151 -8.63 17.14 3.30
CA PRO A 151 -7.79 16.68 4.39
C PRO A 151 -7.62 17.83 5.39
N LYS A 152 -7.63 17.51 6.69
CA LYS A 152 -7.48 18.53 7.75
C LYS A 152 -6.17 19.30 7.65
N LYS A 153 -5.11 18.63 7.18
CA LYS A 153 -3.79 19.20 6.91
C LYS A 153 -3.32 18.72 5.52
N PRO A 154 -2.61 19.55 4.74
CA PRO A 154 -2.00 19.09 3.51
C PRO A 154 -0.92 18.04 3.81
N TYR A 155 -0.81 17.05 2.94
CA TYR A 155 0.24 16.04 2.99
C TYR A 155 1.59 16.65 2.61
N ILE A 156 2.65 16.15 3.24
CA ILE A 156 3.98 16.73 3.12
C ILE A 156 4.68 16.22 1.87
N PHE A 157 4.66 14.90 1.66
CA PHE A 157 5.45 14.25 0.62
C PHE A 157 4.59 13.28 -0.21
N LEU A 158 4.16 13.76 -1.37
CA LEU A 158 3.24 13.06 -2.26
C LEU A 158 3.98 12.22 -3.31
N PRO A 159 3.44 11.07 -3.72
CA PRO A 159 3.91 10.40 -4.93
C PRO A 159 3.71 11.31 -6.15
N PRO A 160 4.64 11.31 -7.13
CA PRO A 160 4.48 12.11 -8.33
C PRO A 160 3.22 11.73 -9.11
N SER A 161 2.60 12.71 -9.77
CA SER A 161 1.33 12.53 -10.51
C SER A 161 1.52 12.29 -12.02
N GLN A 162 2.76 12.13 -12.51
CA GLN A 162 3.04 11.98 -13.93
C GLN A 162 2.61 10.60 -14.45
N ASP A 163 2.96 9.56 -13.70
CA ASP A 163 2.63 8.17 -14.01
C ASP A 163 1.56 7.62 -13.04
N THR A 164 1.30 6.32 -13.10
CA THR A 164 0.38 5.69 -12.15
C THR A 164 1.03 5.61 -10.77
N VAL A 165 0.22 5.58 -9.72
CA VAL A 165 0.72 5.41 -8.34
C VAL A 165 1.47 4.08 -8.14
N PHE A 166 1.28 3.10 -9.03
CA PHE A 166 1.95 1.80 -9.02
C PHE A 166 3.36 1.84 -9.63
N ASP A 167 3.71 2.91 -10.34
CA ASP A 167 5.02 3.07 -10.97
C ASP A 167 6.09 3.55 -9.98
N TYR A 168 5.67 4.00 -8.80
CA TYR A 168 6.56 4.51 -7.75
C TYR A 168 6.71 3.54 -6.57
N ARG A 169 7.93 3.49 -6.04
CA ARG A 169 8.34 2.81 -4.81
C ARG A 169 8.59 3.86 -3.73
N PHE A 170 8.07 3.63 -2.54
CA PHE A 170 8.42 4.43 -1.37
C PHE A 170 9.67 3.88 -0.69
N ILE A 171 10.62 4.77 -0.40
CA ILE A 171 11.86 4.48 0.33
C ILE A 171 11.85 5.35 1.59
N LYS A 172 11.89 4.70 2.76
CA LYS A 172 11.90 5.36 4.08
C LYS A 172 13.31 5.87 4.43
N GLU A 173 13.80 6.84 3.65
CA GLU A 173 15.07 7.53 3.90
C GLU A 173 14.83 9.01 4.22
N GLY A 174 15.34 9.50 5.34
CA GLY A 174 15.11 10.88 5.78
C GLY A 174 13.60 11.16 5.91
N LYS A 175 13.06 12.10 5.13
CA LYS A 175 11.61 12.41 5.13
C LYS A 175 10.74 11.42 4.35
N GLY A 176 11.36 10.45 3.68
CA GLY A 176 10.73 9.60 2.67
C GLY A 176 11.05 10.08 1.25
N LYS A 177 11.22 9.13 0.33
CA LYS A 177 11.48 9.38 -1.10
C LYS A 177 10.62 8.46 -1.97
N TRP A 178 10.17 8.96 -3.11
CA TRP A 178 9.50 8.18 -4.14
C TRP A 178 10.45 8.00 -5.31
N LYS A 179 10.67 6.75 -5.73
CA LYS A 179 11.55 6.37 -6.84
C LYS A 179 10.76 5.55 -7.86
N LEU A 180 11.06 5.65 -9.15
CA LEU A 180 10.42 4.80 -10.14
C LEU A 180 10.93 3.36 -10.04
N TRP A 181 10.03 2.38 -10.21
CA TRP A 181 10.44 0.98 -10.32
C TRP A 181 11.29 0.70 -11.57
N SER A 182 11.16 1.52 -12.62
CA SER A 182 11.98 1.44 -13.84
C SER A 182 13.45 1.73 -13.57
N ASP A 183 13.76 2.58 -12.58
CA ASP A 183 15.15 2.89 -12.22
C ASP A 183 15.84 1.67 -11.59
N ASP A 184 15.10 0.89 -10.79
CA ASP A 184 15.58 -0.38 -10.24
C ASP A 184 15.84 -1.40 -11.36
N LEU A 185 15.00 -1.42 -12.40
CA LEU A 185 15.20 -2.26 -13.59
C LEU A 185 16.45 -1.88 -14.37
N ALA A 186 16.70 -0.58 -14.55
CA ALA A 186 17.91 -0.10 -15.22
C ALA A 186 19.20 -0.49 -14.47
N SER A 187 19.11 -0.66 -13.15
CA SER A 187 20.22 -1.10 -12.29
C SER A 187 20.35 -2.62 -12.14
N ALA A 188 19.43 -3.40 -12.72
CA ALA A 188 19.43 -4.86 -12.55
C ALA A 188 20.68 -5.50 -13.20
N PRO A 189 21.32 -6.48 -12.53
CA PRO A 189 22.51 -7.12 -13.07
C PRO A 189 22.18 -7.91 -14.35
N PRO A 190 23.12 -7.99 -15.32
CA PRO A 190 22.91 -8.79 -16.50
C PRO A 190 22.79 -10.27 -16.14
N ILE A 191 21.98 -11.01 -16.89
CA ILE A 191 21.79 -12.44 -16.70
C ILE A 191 23.15 -13.15 -16.95
N PRO A 192 23.69 -13.88 -15.96
CA PRO A 192 24.94 -14.63 -16.13
C PRO A 192 24.83 -15.67 -17.26
N ARG A 193 25.92 -15.81 -18.03
CA ARG A 193 25.96 -16.71 -19.21
C ARG A 193 25.88 -18.19 -18.85
N ASP A 194 26.21 -18.54 -17.61
CA ASP A 194 26.33 -19.92 -17.16
C ASP A 194 25.02 -20.48 -16.56
N ILE A 195 23.94 -19.68 -16.52
CA ILE A 195 22.65 -20.12 -16.00
C ILE A 195 21.94 -21.02 -17.04
N PRO A 196 21.48 -22.23 -16.65
CA PRO A 196 20.65 -23.07 -17.50
C PRO A 196 19.41 -22.31 -17.99
N VAL A 197 19.08 -22.45 -19.28
CA VAL A 197 17.98 -21.68 -19.91
C VAL A 197 16.64 -21.85 -19.19
N ASN A 198 16.39 -23.02 -18.60
CA ASN A 198 15.18 -23.32 -17.83
C ASN A 198 15.11 -22.63 -16.45
N GLN A 199 16.20 -21.99 -15.99
CA GLN A 199 16.30 -21.26 -14.73
C GLN A 199 16.39 -19.74 -14.94
N ILE A 200 16.47 -19.28 -16.19
CA ILE A 200 16.55 -17.84 -16.49
C ILE A 200 15.21 -17.17 -16.18
N ILE A 201 15.24 -16.20 -15.27
CA ILE A 201 14.13 -15.27 -15.05
C ILE A 201 14.53 -13.93 -15.63
N VAL A 202 13.76 -13.44 -16.60
CA VAL A 202 13.95 -12.10 -17.13
C VAL A 202 13.43 -11.09 -16.11
N THR A 203 14.33 -10.25 -15.59
CA THR A 203 13.95 -9.15 -14.72
C THR A 203 13.11 -8.14 -15.51
N THR A 204 11.88 -7.95 -15.07
CA THR A 204 10.97 -6.90 -15.52
C THR A 204 10.53 -6.05 -14.34
N VAL A 205 9.92 -4.88 -14.62
CA VAL A 205 9.36 -4.02 -13.57
C VAL A 205 8.40 -4.78 -12.66
N GLU A 206 7.56 -5.65 -13.24
CA GLU A 206 6.62 -6.47 -12.48
C GLU A 206 7.32 -7.51 -11.61
N THR A 207 8.40 -8.13 -12.08
CA THR A 207 9.18 -9.05 -11.24
C THR A 207 9.82 -8.33 -10.06
N ILE A 208 10.34 -7.10 -10.27
CA ILE A 208 10.97 -6.30 -9.21
C ILE A 208 9.94 -5.90 -8.16
N ARG A 209 8.77 -5.41 -8.58
CA ARG A 209 7.67 -5.05 -7.69
C ARG A 209 7.25 -6.23 -6.80
N ASN A 210 7.00 -7.39 -7.43
CA ASN A 210 6.56 -8.58 -6.72
C ASN A 210 7.64 -9.11 -5.76
N MET A 211 8.91 -9.15 -6.20
CA MET A 211 10.02 -9.55 -5.34
C MET A 211 10.20 -8.60 -4.17
N ALA A 212 10.12 -7.28 -4.39
CA ALA A 212 10.29 -6.29 -3.32
C ALA A 212 9.19 -6.38 -2.25
N LEU A 213 7.93 -6.54 -2.66
CA LEU A 213 6.80 -6.72 -1.72
C LEU A 213 6.87 -8.05 -0.99
N MET A 214 7.23 -9.12 -1.70
CA MET A 214 7.42 -10.45 -1.11
C MET A 214 8.54 -10.43 -0.09
N GLN A 215 9.70 -9.87 -0.44
CA GLN A 215 10.84 -9.70 0.47
C GLN A 215 10.44 -8.90 1.71
N LEU A 216 9.74 -7.78 1.53
CA LEU A 216 9.28 -6.95 2.64
C LEU A 216 8.39 -7.74 3.61
N LEU A 217 7.39 -8.46 3.11
CA LEU A 217 6.46 -9.22 3.95
C LEU A 217 7.12 -10.44 4.60
N VAL A 218 7.92 -11.20 3.85
CA VAL A 218 8.59 -12.42 4.33
C VAL A 218 9.61 -12.10 5.42
N LEU A 219 10.43 -11.05 5.25
CA LEU A 219 11.42 -10.64 6.26
C LEU A 219 10.77 -10.22 7.60
N HIS A 220 9.54 -9.71 7.56
CA HIS A 220 8.77 -9.34 8.75
C HIS A 220 7.81 -10.44 9.22
N ASN A 221 7.99 -11.68 8.74
CA ASN A 221 7.18 -12.85 9.09
C ASN A 221 5.67 -12.65 8.81
N LYS A 222 5.32 -11.89 7.78
CA LYS A 222 3.94 -11.70 7.31
C LYS A 222 3.68 -12.66 6.15
N HIS A 223 2.60 -13.42 6.23
CA HIS A 223 2.23 -14.38 5.18
C HIS A 223 1.77 -13.67 3.89
N VAL A 224 2.14 -14.25 2.75
CA VAL A 224 1.82 -13.73 1.41
C VAL A 224 1.08 -14.81 0.61
N LEU A 225 0.03 -14.40 -0.11
CA LEU A 225 -0.66 -15.24 -1.08
C LEU A 225 -0.28 -14.78 -2.49
N PHE A 226 0.32 -15.66 -3.27
CA PHE A 226 0.71 -15.36 -4.65
C PHE A 226 -0.19 -16.09 -5.64
N VAL A 227 -1.00 -15.35 -6.40
CA VAL A 227 -2.04 -15.89 -7.30
C VAL A 227 -1.70 -15.60 -8.75
N GLY A 228 -2.03 -16.53 -9.65
CA GLY A 228 -1.89 -16.36 -11.09
C GLY A 228 -2.03 -17.69 -11.83
N PRO A 229 -2.21 -17.68 -13.17
CA PRO A 229 -2.39 -18.89 -13.96
C PRO A 229 -1.15 -19.80 -13.93
N THR A 230 -1.31 -21.08 -14.26
CA THR A 230 -0.19 -22.05 -14.30
C THR A 230 0.89 -21.59 -15.29
N GLY A 231 2.16 -21.78 -14.93
CA GLY A 231 3.29 -21.43 -15.80
C GLY A 231 3.79 -19.97 -15.71
N THR A 232 3.25 -19.14 -14.82
CA THR A 232 3.68 -17.72 -14.68
C THR A 232 4.88 -17.49 -13.75
N GLY A 233 5.72 -18.50 -13.52
CA GLY A 233 6.94 -18.34 -12.71
C GLY A 233 6.73 -18.17 -11.19
N LYS A 234 5.49 -18.32 -10.68
CA LYS A 234 5.14 -18.17 -9.26
C LYS A 234 6.07 -18.93 -8.31
N SER A 235 6.31 -20.21 -8.59
CA SER A 235 7.18 -21.05 -7.76
C SER A 235 8.62 -20.55 -7.75
N VAL A 236 9.09 -19.97 -8.85
CA VAL A 236 10.47 -19.49 -8.97
C VAL A 236 10.68 -18.24 -8.11
N TYR A 237 9.68 -17.37 -7.98
CA TYR A 237 9.76 -16.23 -7.06
C TYR A 237 9.90 -16.67 -5.59
N VAL A 238 9.18 -17.73 -5.20
CA VAL A 238 9.14 -18.19 -3.81
C VAL A 238 10.40 -18.96 -3.42
N VAL A 239 11.01 -19.72 -4.34
CA VAL A 239 12.23 -20.52 -4.06
C VAL A 239 13.43 -19.67 -3.61
N ASN A 240 13.43 -18.37 -3.91
CA ASN A 240 14.52 -17.47 -3.51
C ASN A 240 14.44 -17.00 -2.03
N PHE A 241 13.44 -17.44 -1.26
CA PHE A 241 13.25 -17.13 0.16
C PHE A 241 13.15 -18.41 1.00
#